data_AF-A0A1G4IP44-F1
#
_entry.id   AF-A0A1G4IP44-F1
#
_cell.length_a   1.000
_cell.length_b   1.000
_cell.length_c   1.000
_cell.angle_alpha   90.00
_cell.angle_beta   90.00
_cell.angle_gamma   90.00
#
_symmetry.space_group_name_H-M   'P 1'
#
loop_
_entity.id
_entity.type
_entity.pdbx_description
1 polymer ?
#
loop_
_entity_poly.entity_id
_entity_poly.type
_entity_poly.pdbx_seq_one_letter_code
_entity_poly.pdbx_strand_id
1 'polypeptide(L)'
;MCHSQDESSDLSELVIALAIVKHRNPTLWNEVISNYVCNSNSVHALSKSAKLQVSDGTSAAKKAQGNASITLAHVEPYLYKYVLSGSSGYLDSVSQFLNGHRLRFRELVADLDKVEALTSDLPNSMISKEIAPNYKVLKWLCAVSSPTKERCFTAVHVVQTFQLVLVSYYAFSVDVKKTVMDVCQGFIYKFIKLEVVGFGSSNPRVIKLLRSHTSLDSVEVGHRSFNKLCNNHIKLIILIVKIFIHKERYSAVIDIVGFVLKVIESLVVCLIKLECPSNSRDTRRAFEDIYKTRSTKMSYKMVTEILNASHHLIVGEAVKRIKICLEFCLTLIGSLNLRATFGDNKLRGFQFLQEYRQYILSGFLTLDNLELTTKFLHIAWPEVKE
;
A
#
# COMPACT_ATOMS: atom_id res chain seq x y z
N MET A 1 14.59 -45.41 27.88
CA MET A 1 13.39 -45.06 28.67
C MET A 1 12.80 -43.81 28.07
N CYS A 2 11.65 -43.96 27.42
CA CYS A 2 10.89 -42.89 26.78
C CYS A 2 10.15 -42.07 27.83
N HIS A 3 10.09 -40.75 27.65
CA HIS A 3 8.87 -39.99 27.93
C HIS A 3 8.75 -38.85 26.91
N SER A 4 7.73 -38.98 26.07
CA SER A 4 7.18 -38.01 25.15
C SER A 4 6.27 -37.03 25.89
N GLN A 5 6.51 -35.73 25.74
CA GLN A 5 5.58 -34.65 26.09
C GLN A 5 5.71 -33.57 25.02
N ASP A 6 4.92 -33.65 23.94
CA ASP A 6 4.88 -32.58 22.91
C ASP A 6 3.53 -32.46 22.17
N GLU A 7 2.41 -32.86 22.78
CA GLU A 7 1.07 -32.75 22.15
C GLU A 7 0.10 -31.78 22.86
N SER A 8 0.52 -31.04 23.90
CA SER A 8 -0.42 -30.26 24.73
C SER A 8 -0.76 -28.86 24.22
N SER A 9 0.01 -28.30 23.27
CA SER A 9 -0.20 -26.92 22.77
C SER A 9 -1.37 -26.83 21.79
N ASP A 10 -1.49 -27.77 20.86
CA ASP A 10 -2.45 -27.73 19.74
C ASP A 10 -3.90 -27.96 20.19
N LEU A 11 -4.08 -28.77 21.24
CA LEU A 11 -5.38 -29.03 21.85
C LEU A 11 -5.97 -27.79 22.54
N SER A 12 -5.13 -26.89 23.05
CA SER A 12 -5.59 -25.72 23.80
C SER A 12 -6.23 -24.66 22.89
N GLU A 13 -5.64 -24.40 21.72
CA GLU A 13 -6.19 -23.47 20.72
C GLU A 13 -7.46 -24.04 20.07
N LEU A 14 -7.49 -25.35 19.82
CA LEU A 14 -8.69 -26.03 19.32
C LEU A 14 -9.84 -25.97 20.33
N VAL A 15 -9.57 -26.20 21.62
CA VAL A 15 -10.57 -26.11 22.70
C VAL A 15 -11.11 -24.68 22.83
N ILE A 16 -10.25 -23.67 22.69
CA ILE A 16 -10.65 -22.25 22.69
C ILE A 16 -11.51 -21.94 21.46
N ALA A 17 -11.10 -22.38 20.27
CA ALA A 17 -11.87 -22.18 19.04
C ALA A 17 -13.26 -22.86 19.11
N LEU A 18 -13.33 -24.08 19.63
CA LEU A 18 -14.57 -24.83 19.81
C LEU A 18 -15.46 -24.21 20.89
N ALA A 19 -14.89 -23.66 21.98
CA ALA A 19 -15.63 -22.91 22.99
C ALA A 19 -16.22 -21.61 22.43
N ILE A 20 -15.49 -20.90 21.55
CA ILE A 20 -15.96 -19.70 20.86
C ILE A 20 -17.11 -20.04 19.91
N VAL A 21 -17.03 -21.15 19.16
CA VAL A 21 -18.10 -21.62 18.27
C VAL A 21 -19.35 -22.02 19.06
N LYS A 22 -19.18 -22.80 20.15
CA LYS A 22 -20.26 -23.19 21.06
C LYS A 22 -21.03 -22.00 21.62
N HIS A 23 -20.31 -20.93 21.99
CA HIS A 23 -20.92 -19.75 22.61
C HIS A 23 -21.58 -18.81 21.60
N ARG A 24 -21.02 -18.67 20.39
CA ARG A 24 -21.48 -17.68 19.39
C ARG A 24 -22.51 -18.21 18.41
N ASN A 25 -22.58 -19.54 18.19
CA ASN A 25 -23.52 -20.12 17.24
C ASN A 25 -23.95 -21.55 17.66
N PRO A 26 -24.87 -21.69 18.63
CA PRO A 26 -25.20 -22.98 19.24
C PRO A 26 -25.83 -23.98 18.26
N THR A 27 -26.47 -23.51 17.19
CA THR A 27 -27.04 -24.34 16.12
C THR A 27 -25.95 -25.05 15.31
N LEU A 28 -24.89 -24.31 14.94
CA LEU A 28 -23.74 -24.85 14.21
C LEU A 28 -22.93 -25.82 15.08
N TRP A 29 -22.83 -25.52 16.39
CA TRP A 29 -22.20 -26.41 17.37
C TRP A 29 -22.92 -27.75 17.49
N ASN A 30 -24.26 -27.75 17.51
CA ASN A 30 -25.05 -28.97 17.55
C ASN A 30 -24.94 -29.78 16.24
N GLU A 31 -24.85 -29.13 15.07
CA GLU A 31 -24.57 -29.81 13.80
C GLU A 31 -23.19 -30.49 13.80
N VAL A 32 -22.14 -29.79 14.25
CA VAL A 32 -20.77 -30.33 14.30
C VAL A 32 -20.67 -31.52 15.27
N ILE A 33 -21.27 -31.41 16.46
CA ILE A 33 -21.32 -32.54 17.41
C ILE A 33 -22.15 -33.70 16.85
N SER A 34 -23.30 -33.44 16.23
CA SER A 34 -24.15 -34.51 15.68
C SER A 34 -23.43 -35.31 14.59
N ASN A 35 -22.61 -34.66 13.77
CA ASN A 35 -21.81 -35.31 12.74
C ASN A 35 -20.61 -36.07 13.31
N TYR A 36 -20.01 -35.61 14.40
CA TYR A 36 -18.87 -36.30 15.05
C TYR A 36 -19.29 -37.44 16.00
N VAL A 37 -20.47 -37.35 16.61
CA VAL A 37 -20.98 -38.37 17.54
C VAL A 37 -21.72 -39.50 16.79
N CYS A 38 -22.24 -39.25 15.59
CA CYS A 38 -22.95 -40.28 14.81
C CYS A 38 -22.16 -40.95 13.67
N ASN A 39 -20.97 -40.47 13.29
CA ASN A 39 -20.17 -41.09 12.22
C ASN A 39 -18.80 -41.58 12.69
N SER A 40 -18.80 -42.64 13.50
CA SER A 40 -17.62 -43.48 13.73
C SER A 40 -17.49 -44.65 12.74
N ASN A 41 -18.26 -44.67 11.65
CA ASN A 41 -18.19 -45.73 10.64
C ASN A 41 -18.24 -45.20 9.20
N SER A 42 -17.38 -45.79 8.37
CA SER A 42 -17.25 -45.71 6.91
C SER A 42 -16.28 -44.66 6.33
N VAL A 43 -15.05 -45.15 6.23
CA VAL A 43 -14.06 -44.81 5.21
C VAL A 43 -14.59 -45.23 3.81
N HIS A 44 -14.18 -44.46 2.79
CA HIS A 44 -14.22 -44.69 1.33
C HIS A 44 -15.43 -44.25 0.48
N ALA A 45 -15.14 -43.17 -0.27
CA ALA A 45 -15.19 -43.06 -1.74
C ALA A 45 -16.54 -42.98 -2.48
N LEU A 46 -16.66 -41.90 -3.28
CA LEU A 46 -17.09 -41.86 -4.69
C LEU A 46 -17.02 -40.36 -5.13
N SER A 47 -15.90 -39.84 -5.64
CA SER A 47 -15.45 -39.87 -7.04
C SER A 47 -16.58 -39.80 -8.09
N LYS A 48 -16.70 -38.63 -8.74
CA LYS A 48 -16.97 -38.49 -10.19
C LYS A 48 -16.70 -37.07 -10.71
N SER A 49 -15.55 -36.96 -11.37
CA SER A 49 -15.26 -36.24 -12.63
C SER A 49 -16.01 -34.94 -12.98
N ALA A 50 -15.24 -33.84 -13.03
CA ALA A 50 -15.16 -32.99 -14.23
C ALA A 50 -13.73 -32.46 -14.39
N LYS A 51 -12.90 -33.18 -15.16
CA LYS A 51 -11.67 -32.61 -15.74
C LYS A 51 -12.08 -31.69 -16.88
N LEU A 52 -11.83 -30.39 -16.74
CA LEU A 52 -11.68 -29.49 -17.89
C LEU A 52 -10.18 -29.33 -18.14
N GLN A 53 -9.64 -30.24 -18.96
CA GLN A 53 -8.46 -29.96 -19.75
C GLN A 53 -8.86 -28.89 -20.77
N VAL A 54 -8.29 -27.69 -20.65
CA VAL A 54 -8.18 -26.77 -21.78
C VAL A 54 -6.72 -26.74 -22.17
N SER A 55 -6.49 -27.20 -23.39
CA SER A 55 -5.21 -27.50 -24.01
C SER A 55 -4.23 -26.33 -24.02
N ASP A 56 -2.95 -26.67 -23.91
CA ASP A 56 -1.85 -25.92 -24.50
C ASP A 56 -2.18 -25.57 -25.95
N GLY A 57 -2.35 -24.27 -26.19
CA GLY A 57 -2.61 -23.68 -27.49
C GLY A 57 -2.15 -22.25 -27.46
N THR A 58 -0.85 -22.06 -27.76
CA THR A 58 -0.30 -20.92 -28.51
C THR A 58 -1.26 -19.72 -28.65
N SER A 59 -1.41 -18.93 -27.59
CA SER A 59 -1.80 -17.53 -27.76
C SER A 59 -0.56 -16.75 -28.15
N ALA A 60 -0.23 -16.88 -29.44
CA ALA A 60 0.46 -15.83 -30.16
C ALA A 60 -0.14 -14.49 -29.75
N ALA A 61 0.73 -13.51 -29.52
CA ALA A 61 0.38 -12.13 -29.25
C ALA A 61 -0.90 -11.73 -30.03
N LYS A 62 -1.98 -11.46 -29.30
CA LYS A 62 -2.90 -10.41 -29.75
C LYS A 62 -2.02 -9.18 -29.88
N LYS A 63 -1.49 -8.93 -31.08
CA LYS A 63 -1.14 -7.57 -31.51
C LYS A 63 -2.30 -6.72 -31.03
N ALA A 64 -2.02 -5.83 -30.09
CA ALA A 64 -2.98 -4.86 -29.62
C ALA A 64 -3.44 -4.06 -30.85
N GLN A 65 -4.55 -4.49 -31.44
CA GLN A 65 -5.27 -3.71 -32.44
C GLN A 65 -5.69 -2.42 -31.75
N GLY A 66 -5.03 -1.32 -32.10
CA GLY A 66 -5.61 0.02 -32.06
C GLY A 66 -5.62 0.78 -30.73
N ASN A 67 -4.65 0.60 -29.82
CA ASN A 67 -4.39 1.69 -28.88
C ASN A 67 -3.55 2.74 -29.61
N ALA A 68 -4.13 3.90 -29.92
CA ALA A 68 -3.39 5.03 -30.47
C ALA A 68 -2.17 5.30 -29.58
N SER A 69 -0.98 5.31 -30.18
CA SER A 69 0.25 5.66 -29.47
C SER A 69 0.17 7.09 -28.97
N ILE A 70 0.32 7.30 -27.68
CA ILE A 70 0.28 8.65 -27.12
C ILE A 70 1.61 9.33 -27.39
N THR A 71 1.54 10.48 -28.06
CA THR A 71 2.68 11.38 -28.26
C THR A 71 2.49 12.59 -27.36
N LEU A 72 3.50 12.91 -26.55
CA LEU A 72 3.38 13.98 -25.56
C LEU A 72 3.25 15.36 -26.19
N ALA A 73 3.71 15.54 -27.43
CA ALA A 73 3.49 16.75 -28.22
C ALA A 73 2.00 17.07 -28.50
N HIS A 74 1.11 16.08 -28.41
CA HIS A 74 -0.30 16.21 -28.75
C HIS A 74 -1.22 16.08 -27.52
N VAL A 75 -0.69 16.26 -26.30
CA VAL A 75 -1.53 16.27 -25.10
C VAL A 75 -2.39 17.54 -25.05
N GLU A 76 -3.51 17.45 -24.34
CA GLU A 76 -4.40 18.59 -24.15
C GLU A 76 -3.69 19.80 -23.51
N PRO A 77 -4.15 21.05 -23.77
CA PRO A 77 -3.50 22.28 -23.31
C PRO A 77 -3.24 22.34 -21.81
N TYR A 78 -4.11 21.73 -20.99
CA TYR A 78 -3.97 21.74 -19.53
C TYR A 78 -2.79 20.88 -19.03
N LEU A 79 -2.38 19.86 -19.82
CA LEU A 79 -1.22 19.01 -19.56
C LEU A 79 0.05 19.58 -20.18
N TYR A 80 -0.07 20.30 -21.30
CA TYR A 80 1.03 20.83 -22.10
C TYR A 80 2.14 21.48 -21.23
N LYS A 81 1.76 22.38 -20.32
CA LYS A 81 2.71 23.10 -19.45
C LYS A 81 3.55 22.22 -18.51
N TYR A 82 3.12 20.98 -18.26
CA TYR A 82 3.86 20.04 -17.42
C TYR A 82 4.81 19.15 -18.22
N VAL A 83 4.54 19.00 -19.53
CA VAL A 83 5.16 17.98 -20.37
C VAL A 83 6.11 18.59 -21.41
N LEU A 84 5.86 19.83 -21.83
CA LEU A 84 6.63 20.52 -22.87
C LEU A 84 7.57 21.61 -22.32
N SER A 85 7.83 21.59 -21.02
CA SER A 85 8.93 22.34 -20.40
C SER A 85 10.29 21.70 -20.71
N GLY A 86 11.37 22.15 -20.08
CA GLY A 86 12.75 21.69 -20.35
C GLY A 86 12.98 20.16 -20.23
N SER A 87 11.98 19.39 -19.78
CA SER A 87 11.96 17.93 -19.69
C SER A 87 11.33 17.14 -20.83
N SER A 88 10.80 17.82 -21.85
CA SER A 88 10.14 17.17 -22.99
C SER A 88 10.90 15.99 -23.59
N GLY A 89 12.17 16.18 -23.96
CA GLY A 89 12.97 15.12 -24.61
C GLY A 89 13.17 13.86 -23.75
N TYR A 90 13.23 13.99 -22.43
CA TYR A 90 13.34 12.84 -21.52
C TYR A 90 11.99 12.15 -21.33
N LEU A 91 10.91 12.94 -21.20
CA LEU A 91 9.56 12.41 -21.05
C LEU A 91 9.09 11.69 -22.31
N ASP A 92 9.48 12.15 -23.50
CA ASP A 92 9.10 11.54 -24.78
C ASP A 92 9.61 10.11 -24.90
N SER A 93 10.89 9.88 -24.59
CA SER A 93 11.50 8.54 -24.61
C SER A 93 10.80 7.57 -23.65
N VAL A 94 10.44 8.07 -22.46
CA VAL A 94 9.74 7.28 -21.45
C VAL A 94 8.29 6.99 -21.87
N SER A 95 7.61 7.97 -22.47
CA SER A 95 6.25 7.81 -22.99
C SER A 95 6.21 6.79 -24.14
N GLN A 96 7.19 6.85 -25.04
CA GLN A 96 7.35 5.87 -26.12
C GLN A 96 7.58 4.47 -25.58
N PHE A 97 8.43 4.32 -24.56
CA PHE A 97 8.62 3.03 -23.87
C PHE A 97 7.29 2.48 -23.31
N LEU A 98 6.49 3.34 -22.67
CA LEU A 98 5.19 2.95 -22.10
C LEU A 98 4.09 2.66 -23.14
N ASN A 99 4.22 3.14 -24.38
CA ASN A 99 3.30 2.73 -25.45
C ASN A 99 3.42 1.23 -25.77
N GLY A 100 4.58 0.61 -25.48
CA GLY A 100 4.83 -0.81 -25.68
C GLY A 100 4.77 -1.68 -24.41
N HIS A 101 4.81 -1.07 -23.21
CA HIS A 101 4.99 -1.78 -21.94
C HIS A 101 4.04 -1.27 -20.87
N ARG A 102 3.53 -2.14 -19.98
CA ARG A 102 2.75 -1.66 -18.83
C ARG A 102 3.66 -1.36 -17.65
N LEU A 103 3.25 -0.38 -16.86
CA LEU A 103 3.92 -0.01 -15.61
C LEU A 103 3.67 -1.05 -14.50
N ARG A 104 4.26 -2.23 -14.63
CA ARG A 104 4.18 -3.35 -13.67
C ARG A 104 5.54 -4.00 -13.52
N PHE A 105 5.91 -4.37 -12.29
CA PHE A 105 7.22 -4.93 -11.98
C PHE A 105 7.60 -6.12 -12.89
N ARG A 106 6.70 -7.09 -13.07
CA ARG A 106 6.94 -8.27 -13.92
C ARG A 106 7.28 -7.91 -15.38
N GLU A 107 6.71 -6.82 -15.89
CA GLU A 107 6.94 -6.36 -17.26
C GLU A 107 8.22 -5.53 -17.36
N LEU A 108 8.49 -4.70 -16.35
CA LEU A 108 9.69 -3.85 -16.31
C LEU A 108 10.99 -4.63 -16.02
N VAL A 109 10.91 -5.75 -15.31
CA VAL A 109 12.09 -6.57 -14.98
C VAL A 109 12.78 -7.14 -16.22
N ALA A 110 12.02 -7.46 -17.27
CA ALA A 110 12.59 -8.00 -18.50
C ALA A 110 13.47 -6.98 -19.26
N ASP A 111 13.24 -5.69 -19.04
CA ASP A 111 13.92 -4.58 -19.71
C ASP A 111 14.60 -3.65 -18.69
N LEU A 112 15.11 -4.21 -17.59
CA LEU A 112 15.57 -3.43 -16.45
C LEU A 112 16.71 -2.46 -16.82
N ASP A 113 17.60 -2.87 -17.72
CA ASP A 113 18.70 -2.03 -18.22
C ASP A 113 18.17 -0.81 -19.01
N LYS A 114 17.09 -1.01 -19.79
CA LYS A 114 16.43 0.10 -20.48
C LYS A 114 15.76 1.03 -19.47
N VAL A 115 15.09 0.47 -18.47
CA VAL A 115 14.45 1.26 -17.40
C VAL A 115 15.49 2.10 -16.67
N GLU A 116 16.67 1.55 -16.35
CA GLU A 116 17.80 2.26 -15.74
C GLU A 116 18.34 3.39 -16.64
N ALA A 117 18.48 3.15 -17.95
CA ALA A 117 18.94 4.14 -18.91
C ALA A 117 17.97 5.33 -19.11
N LEU A 118 16.69 5.21 -18.77
CA LEU A 118 15.70 6.30 -18.95
C LEU A 118 16.04 7.58 -18.17
N THR A 119 16.88 7.51 -17.15
CA THR A 119 17.30 8.68 -16.36
C THR A 119 18.80 8.88 -16.28
N SER A 120 19.61 8.20 -17.10
CA SER A 120 21.09 8.31 -17.06
C SER A 120 21.57 9.74 -17.26
N ASP A 121 20.92 10.47 -18.16
CA ASP A 121 21.32 11.82 -18.58
C ASP A 121 20.52 12.92 -17.86
N LEU A 122 19.63 12.54 -16.94
CA LEU A 122 18.70 13.48 -16.32
C LEU A 122 19.33 14.12 -15.06
N PRO A 123 19.53 15.46 -15.03
CA PRO A 123 20.16 16.10 -13.89
C PRO A 123 19.26 16.09 -12.64
N ASN A 124 19.86 15.92 -11.46
CA ASN A 124 19.19 15.94 -10.16
C ASN A 124 18.32 17.20 -9.94
N SER A 125 18.75 18.34 -10.48
CA SER A 125 18.02 19.61 -10.41
C SER A 125 16.66 19.54 -11.11
N MET A 126 16.57 18.78 -12.21
CA MET A 126 15.36 18.61 -13.00
C MET A 126 14.37 17.67 -12.33
N ILE A 127 14.86 16.59 -11.70
CA ILE A 127 14.03 15.76 -10.83
C ILE A 127 13.41 16.58 -9.70
N SER A 128 14.24 17.34 -8.99
CA SER A 128 13.84 18.07 -7.78
C SER A 128 12.99 19.32 -8.06
N LYS A 129 13.24 20.04 -9.16
CA LYS A 129 12.53 21.29 -9.50
C LYS A 129 11.32 21.08 -10.42
N GLU A 130 11.30 20.01 -11.22
CA GLU A 130 10.31 19.83 -12.27
C GLU A 130 9.57 18.49 -12.16
N ILE A 131 10.25 17.35 -12.31
CA ILE A 131 9.59 16.04 -12.41
C ILE A 131 8.82 15.67 -11.13
N ALA A 132 9.48 15.68 -9.96
CA ALA A 132 8.83 15.29 -8.72
C ALA A 132 7.72 16.29 -8.30
N PRO A 133 7.92 17.62 -8.39
CA PRO A 133 6.83 18.57 -8.16
C PRO A 133 5.65 18.40 -9.13
N ASN A 134 5.90 18.21 -10.44
CA ASN A 134 4.84 18.03 -11.43
C ASN A 134 4.07 16.73 -11.17
N TYR A 135 4.75 15.62 -10.88
CA TYR A 135 4.12 14.36 -10.52
C TYR A 135 3.17 14.51 -9.32
N LYS A 136 3.56 15.24 -8.27
CA LYS A 136 2.71 15.47 -7.09
C LYS A 136 1.38 16.13 -7.45
N VAL A 137 1.36 16.97 -8.47
CA VAL A 137 0.12 17.61 -8.96
C VAL A 137 -0.61 16.68 -9.92
N LEU A 138 0.08 16.13 -10.93
CA LEU A 138 -0.51 15.35 -12.02
C LEU A 138 -1.18 14.05 -11.54
N LYS A 139 -0.63 13.38 -10.51
CA LYS A 139 -1.21 12.12 -10.01
C LYS A 139 -2.66 12.24 -9.56
N TRP A 140 -3.12 13.45 -9.24
CA TRP A 140 -4.52 13.73 -8.89
C TRP A 140 -5.49 13.52 -10.05
N LEU A 141 -5.02 13.59 -11.29
CA LEU A 141 -5.82 13.26 -12.47
C LEU A 141 -6.35 11.82 -12.42
N CYS A 142 -5.58 10.89 -11.83
CA CYS A 142 -5.99 9.51 -11.65
C CYS A 142 -6.99 9.31 -10.50
N ALA A 143 -7.26 10.34 -9.69
CA ALA A 143 -8.18 10.29 -8.57
C ALA A 143 -9.63 10.55 -8.98
N VAL A 144 -9.84 11.34 -10.04
CA VAL A 144 -11.17 11.73 -10.53
C VAL A 144 -11.49 11.04 -11.86
N SER A 145 -12.77 11.00 -12.22
CA SER A 145 -13.19 10.53 -13.55
C SER A 145 -13.25 11.72 -14.51
N SER A 146 -12.83 11.50 -15.76
CA SER A 146 -12.96 12.48 -16.85
C SER A 146 -14.23 12.21 -17.67
N PRO A 147 -14.83 13.21 -18.35
CA PRO A 147 -16.00 13.02 -19.21
C PRO A 147 -15.76 12.05 -20.36
N THR A 148 -14.54 11.99 -20.91
CA THR A 148 -14.20 11.08 -22.02
C THR A 148 -13.19 10.02 -21.60
N LYS A 149 -13.33 8.81 -22.15
CA LYS A 149 -12.40 7.70 -21.91
C LYS A 149 -10.99 8.04 -22.41
N GLU A 150 -10.89 8.71 -23.55
CA GLU A 150 -9.62 9.14 -24.15
C GLU A 150 -8.86 10.09 -23.22
N ARG A 151 -9.52 11.11 -22.68
CA ARG A 151 -8.90 12.06 -21.76
C ARG A 151 -8.41 11.41 -20.47
N CYS A 152 -9.18 10.46 -19.95
CA CYS A 152 -8.76 9.62 -18.82
C CYS A 152 -7.52 8.78 -19.18
N PHE A 153 -7.53 8.13 -20.35
CA PHE A 153 -6.42 7.31 -20.83
C PHE A 153 -5.14 8.13 -21.00
N THR A 154 -5.21 9.28 -21.67
CA THR A 154 -4.08 10.20 -21.87
C THR A 154 -3.53 10.73 -20.54
N ALA A 155 -4.40 11.14 -19.62
CA ALA A 155 -3.98 11.60 -18.30
C ALA A 155 -3.26 10.50 -17.51
N VAL A 156 -3.77 9.27 -17.54
CA VAL A 156 -3.15 8.11 -16.89
C VAL A 156 -1.77 7.83 -17.51
N HIS A 157 -1.65 7.86 -18.83
CA HIS A 157 -0.38 7.65 -19.53
C HIS A 157 0.68 8.70 -19.16
N VAL A 158 0.29 9.98 -19.13
CA VAL A 158 1.18 11.06 -18.70
C VAL A 158 1.62 10.84 -17.25
N VAL A 159 0.70 10.53 -16.34
CA VAL A 159 1.05 10.24 -14.94
C VAL A 159 2.01 9.06 -14.84
N GLN A 160 1.78 7.99 -15.60
CA GLN A 160 2.64 6.81 -15.63
C GLN A 160 4.04 7.12 -16.19
N THR A 161 4.13 8.03 -17.16
CA THR A 161 5.41 8.53 -17.69
C THR A 161 6.24 9.18 -16.59
N PHE A 162 5.65 10.11 -15.83
CA PHE A 162 6.32 10.70 -14.66
C PHE A 162 6.65 9.66 -13.59
N GLN A 163 5.76 8.69 -13.35
CA GLN A 163 6.05 7.60 -12.41
C GLN A 163 7.25 6.78 -12.83
N LEU A 164 7.37 6.39 -14.11
CA LEU A 164 8.48 5.59 -14.59
C LEU A 164 9.82 6.34 -14.50
N VAL A 165 9.84 7.65 -14.81
CA VAL A 165 11.02 8.50 -14.57
C VAL A 165 11.42 8.48 -13.11
N LEU A 166 10.47 8.67 -12.18
CA LEU A 166 10.77 8.65 -10.75
C LEU A 166 11.20 7.26 -10.26
N VAL A 167 10.59 6.18 -10.76
CA VAL A 167 11.02 4.80 -10.46
C VAL A 167 12.47 4.62 -10.89
N SER A 168 12.79 4.97 -12.14
CA SER A 168 14.13 4.82 -12.70
C SER A 168 15.17 5.62 -11.90
N TYR A 169 14.90 6.91 -11.67
CA TYR A 169 15.80 7.77 -10.91
C TYR A 169 16.04 7.28 -9.46
N TYR A 170 14.98 6.96 -8.72
CA TYR A 170 15.10 6.55 -7.32
C TYR A 170 15.62 5.13 -7.14
N ALA A 171 15.39 4.25 -8.12
CA ALA A 171 15.87 2.88 -8.06
C ALA A 171 17.34 2.75 -8.50
N PHE A 172 17.82 3.57 -9.44
CA PHE A 172 19.12 3.38 -10.08
C PHE A 172 20.08 4.56 -9.92
N SER A 173 19.65 5.79 -10.21
CA SER A 173 20.56 6.92 -10.40
C SER A 173 20.96 7.66 -9.12
N VAL A 174 20.08 7.72 -8.12
CA VAL A 174 20.33 8.47 -6.89
C VAL A 174 20.89 7.61 -5.77
N ASP A 175 21.65 8.23 -4.86
CA ASP A 175 22.17 7.58 -3.65
C ASP A 175 21.05 6.91 -2.83
N VAL A 176 21.33 5.69 -2.37
CA VAL A 176 20.35 4.85 -1.67
C VAL A 176 19.83 5.51 -0.39
N LYS A 177 20.68 6.20 0.38
CA LYS A 177 20.24 6.88 1.62
C LYS A 177 19.29 8.03 1.27
N LYS A 178 19.60 8.77 0.22
CA LYS A 178 18.71 9.82 -0.30
C LYS A 178 17.39 9.24 -0.81
N THR A 179 17.39 8.11 -1.52
CA THR A 179 16.14 7.42 -1.91
C THR A 179 15.31 7.06 -0.70
N VAL A 180 15.90 6.40 0.31
CA VAL A 180 15.18 6.01 1.53
C VAL A 180 14.54 7.23 2.18
N MET A 181 15.28 8.33 2.33
CA MET A 181 14.75 9.58 2.87
C MET A 181 13.60 10.15 2.04
N ASP A 182 13.77 10.27 0.72
CA ASP A 182 12.76 10.85 -0.17
C ASP A 182 11.49 9.97 -0.26
N VAL A 183 11.64 8.65 -0.27
CA VAL A 183 10.51 7.70 -0.23
C VAL A 183 9.77 7.82 1.09
N CYS A 184 10.47 7.72 2.21
CA CYS A 184 9.87 7.76 3.55
C CYS A 184 9.23 9.13 3.86
N GLN A 185 10.01 10.20 3.75
CA GLN A 185 9.54 11.54 4.12
C GLN A 185 8.71 12.18 3.02
N GLY A 186 9.09 12.00 1.76
CA GLY A 186 8.45 12.65 0.61
C GLY A 186 7.20 11.91 0.11
N PHE A 187 7.36 10.65 -0.28
CA PHE A 187 6.28 9.88 -0.92
C PHE A 187 5.35 9.16 0.06
N ILE A 188 5.77 8.89 1.30
CA ILE A 188 4.89 8.28 2.30
C ILE A 188 4.35 9.35 3.24
N TYR A 189 5.21 9.95 4.05
CA TYR A 189 4.75 10.80 5.16
C TYR A 189 4.13 12.13 4.71
N LYS A 190 4.83 12.90 3.87
CA LYS A 190 4.29 14.17 3.33
C LYS A 190 3.05 13.93 2.46
N PHE A 191 2.97 12.82 1.74
CA PHE A 191 1.77 12.44 0.99
C PHE A 191 0.56 12.26 1.92
N ILE A 192 0.69 11.42 2.95
CA ILE A 192 -0.36 11.20 3.96
C ILE A 192 -0.78 12.52 4.61
N LYS A 193 0.20 13.29 5.10
CA LYS A 193 -0.07 14.51 5.86
C LYS A 193 -0.67 15.63 5.01
N LEU A 194 -0.07 15.92 3.85
CA LEU A 194 -0.39 17.12 3.07
C LEU A 194 -1.42 16.88 1.97
N GLU A 195 -1.49 15.65 1.45
CA GLU A 195 -2.30 15.35 0.26
C GLU A 195 -3.53 14.50 0.55
N VAL A 196 -3.56 13.78 1.67
CA VAL A 196 -4.76 13.03 2.08
C VAL A 196 -5.42 13.70 3.28
N VAL A 197 -4.74 13.72 4.43
CA VAL A 197 -5.30 14.29 5.67
C VAL A 197 -5.51 15.79 5.52
N GLY A 198 -4.45 16.53 5.21
CA GLY A 198 -4.45 17.99 5.09
C GLY A 198 -5.02 18.55 3.78
N PHE A 199 -5.62 17.72 2.92
CA PHE A 199 -6.14 18.18 1.63
C PHE A 199 -7.34 19.12 1.80
N GLY A 200 -7.28 20.29 1.17
CA GLY A 200 -8.36 21.26 1.21
C GLY A 200 -8.16 22.39 0.20
N SER A 201 -8.87 23.51 0.44
CA SER A 201 -8.83 24.73 -0.38
C SER A 201 -7.43 25.33 -0.55
N SER A 202 -6.47 24.94 0.31
CA SER A 202 -5.07 25.35 0.28
C SER A 202 -4.25 24.76 -0.88
N ASN A 203 -4.81 23.89 -1.73
CA ASN A 203 -4.12 23.33 -2.89
C ASN A 203 -4.69 23.82 -4.25
N PRO A 204 -4.58 25.13 -4.56
CA PRO A 204 -5.24 25.74 -5.72
C PRO A 204 -4.72 25.19 -7.05
N ARG A 205 -3.46 24.75 -7.10
CA ARG A 205 -2.85 24.16 -8.31
C ARG A 205 -3.52 22.85 -8.68
N VAL A 206 -3.77 21.98 -7.69
CA VAL A 206 -4.48 20.71 -7.90
C VAL A 206 -5.94 20.97 -8.27
N ILE A 207 -6.63 21.85 -7.54
CA ILE A 207 -8.05 22.15 -7.83
C ILE A 207 -8.21 22.72 -9.25
N LYS A 208 -7.35 23.66 -9.67
CA LYS A 208 -7.37 24.21 -11.04
C LYS A 208 -7.11 23.14 -12.09
N LEU A 209 -6.17 22.22 -11.83
CA LEU A 209 -5.88 21.10 -12.72
C LEU A 209 -7.10 20.18 -12.86
N LEU A 210 -7.72 19.81 -11.73
CA LEU A 210 -8.88 18.91 -11.73
C LEU A 210 -10.07 19.52 -12.47
N ARG A 211 -10.40 20.80 -12.24
CA ARG A 211 -11.46 21.51 -12.98
C ARG A 211 -11.23 21.49 -14.48
N SER A 212 -9.98 21.73 -14.89
CA SER A 212 -9.60 21.69 -16.30
C SER A 212 -9.83 20.29 -16.88
N HIS A 213 -9.44 19.23 -16.15
CA HIS A 213 -9.55 17.85 -16.57
C HIS A 213 -10.98 17.28 -16.59
N THR A 214 -11.84 17.71 -15.66
CA THR A 214 -13.24 17.29 -15.60
C THR A 214 -14.15 18.16 -16.46
N SER A 215 -13.70 19.35 -16.89
CA SER A 215 -14.51 20.39 -17.52
C SER A 215 -15.69 20.85 -16.66
N LEU A 216 -15.49 20.84 -15.33
CA LEU A 216 -16.50 21.26 -14.36
C LEU A 216 -15.99 22.46 -13.56
N ASP A 217 -16.88 23.40 -13.23
CA ASP A 217 -16.56 24.59 -12.44
C ASP A 217 -16.25 24.25 -10.98
N SER A 218 -16.87 23.19 -10.45
CA SER A 218 -16.59 22.61 -9.14
C SER A 218 -16.15 21.15 -9.29
N VAL A 219 -15.19 20.74 -8.47
CA VAL A 219 -14.75 19.35 -8.38
C VAL A 219 -14.81 18.93 -6.93
N GLU A 220 -15.68 17.96 -6.64
CA GLU A 220 -15.75 17.33 -5.33
C GLU A 220 -14.70 16.23 -5.20
N VAL A 221 -13.87 16.34 -4.16
CA VAL A 221 -12.86 15.33 -3.83
C VAL A 221 -13.33 14.58 -2.59
N GLY A 222 -14.08 13.50 -2.82
CA GLY A 222 -14.56 12.60 -1.76
C GLY A 222 -13.60 11.44 -1.46
N HIS A 223 -13.98 10.58 -0.51
CA HIS A 223 -13.19 9.40 -0.08
C HIS A 223 -12.80 8.46 -1.21
N ARG A 224 -13.68 8.26 -2.19
CA ARG A 224 -13.38 7.43 -3.36
C ARG A 224 -12.20 7.99 -4.17
N SER A 225 -12.10 9.31 -4.28
CA SER A 225 -10.99 9.98 -4.97
C SER A 225 -9.69 9.79 -4.20
N PHE A 226 -9.70 9.94 -2.87
CA PHE A 226 -8.53 9.64 -2.03
C PHE A 226 -8.08 8.19 -2.14
N ASN A 227 -9.00 7.22 -2.13
CA ASN A 227 -8.66 5.81 -2.33
C ASN A 227 -8.00 5.56 -3.69
N LYS A 228 -8.54 6.13 -4.77
CA LYS A 228 -7.93 6.05 -6.11
C LYS A 228 -6.57 6.71 -6.16
N LEU A 229 -6.40 7.85 -5.49
CA LEU A 229 -5.12 8.56 -5.39
C LEU A 229 -4.07 7.67 -4.69
N CYS A 230 -4.41 7.13 -3.52
CA CYS A 230 -3.56 6.21 -2.75
C CYS A 230 -3.17 4.99 -3.61
N ASN A 231 -4.14 4.34 -4.26
CA ASN A 231 -3.91 3.15 -5.10
C ASN A 231 -3.03 3.42 -6.33
N ASN A 232 -3.00 4.64 -6.85
CA ASN A 232 -2.08 5.00 -7.93
C ASN A 232 -0.72 5.44 -7.40
N HIS A 233 -0.68 6.17 -6.29
CA HIS A 233 0.57 6.62 -5.68
C HIS A 233 1.41 5.46 -5.15
N ILE A 234 0.76 4.45 -4.57
CA ILE A 234 1.43 3.27 -4.01
C ILE A 234 2.21 2.46 -5.04
N LYS A 235 1.78 2.47 -6.32
CA LYS A 235 2.45 1.75 -7.41
C LYS A 235 3.88 2.26 -7.62
N LEU A 236 4.10 3.57 -7.53
CA LEU A 236 5.43 4.17 -7.60
C LEU A 236 6.34 3.59 -6.51
N ILE A 237 5.87 3.62 -5.25
CA ILE A 237 6.64 3.17 -4.10
C ILE A 237 6.93 1.67 -4.19
N ILE A 238 5.91 0.86 -4.51
CA ILE A 238 6.05 -0.58 -4.69
C ILE A 238 7.08 -0.91 -5.78
N LEU A 239 7.09 -0.19 -6.90
CA LEU A 239 8.05 -0.43 -7.97
C LEU A 239 9.49 -0.13 -7.52
N ILE A 240 9.73 1.01 -6.87
CA ILE A 240 11.05 1.35 -6.33
C ILE A 240 11.52 0.27 -5.36
N VAL A 241 10.67 -0.12 -4.40
CA VAL A 241 11.03 -1.11 -3.38
C VAL A 241 11.22 -2.50 -3.99
N LYS A 242 10.40 -2.92 -4.95
CA LYS A 242 10.57 -4.22 -5.63
C LYS A 242 11.86 -4.29 -6.45
N ILE A 243 12.27 -3.18 -7.08
CA ILE A 243 13.58 -3.12 -7.73
C ILE A 243 14.71 -3.22 -6.70
N PHE A 244 14.60 -2.56 -5.54
CA PHE A 244 15.57 -2.73 -4.46
C PHE A 244 15.65 -4.17 -3.95
N ILE A 245 14.51 -4.86 -3.80
CA ILE A 245 14.47 -6.29 -3.45
C ILE A 245 15.20 -7.11 -4.51
N HIS A 246 14.93 -6.85 -5.79
CA HIS A 246 15.54 -7.57 -6.92
C HIS A 246 17.05 -7.33 -7.04
N LYS A 247 17.50 -6.11 -6.73
CA LYS A 247 18.93 -5.73 -6.66
C LYS A 247 19.55 -6.01 -5.28
N GLU A 248 18.88 -6.81 -4.45
CA GLU A 248 19.36 -7.26 -3.13
C GLU A 248 19.73 -6.14 -2.13
N ARG A 249 19.16 -4.94 -2.29
CA ARG A 249 19.36 -3.78 -1.40
C ARG A 249 18.50 -3.85 -0.13
N TYR A 250 18.59 -4.97 0.59
CA TYR A 250 17.68 -5.29 1.68
C TYR A 250 17.72 -4.33 2.86
N SER A 251 18.87 -3.72 3.18
CA SER A 251 18.95 -2.71 4.25
C SER A 251 18.02 -1.54 3.98
N ALA A 252 18.02 -1.01 2.76
CA ALA A 252 17.15 0.09 2.37
C ALA A 252 15.67 -0.32 2.42
N VAL A 253 15.36 -1.56 2.05
CA VAL A 253 13.99 -2.10 2.17
C VAL A 253 13.56 -2.15 3.63
N ILE A 254 14.41 -2.62 4.55
CA ILE A 254 14.13 -2.66 5.99
C ILE A 254 13.88 -1.24 6.52
N ASP A 255 14.71 -0.27 6.13
CA ASP A 255 14.54 1.12 6.56
C ASP A 255 13.20 1.72 6.10
N ILE A 256 12.80 1.44 4.86
CA ILE A 256 11.52 1.88 4.30
C ILE A 256 10.35 1.19 5.03
N VAL A 257 10.40 -0.14 5.18
CA VAL A 257 9.33 -0.90 5.86
C VAL A 257 9.23 -0.47 7.32
N GLY A 258 10.34 -0.34 8.03
CA GLY A 258 10.38 0.13 9.41
C GLY A 258 9.82 1.54 9.56
N PHE A 259 10.05 2.42 8.59
CA PHE A 259 9.41 3.72 8.55
C PHE A 259 7.88 3.62 8.35
N VAL A 260 7.41 2.78 7.42
CA VAL A 260 5.97 2.57 7.20
C VAL A 260 5.29 2.06 8.48
N LEU A 261 5.94 1.15 9.22
CA LEU A 261 5.41 0.65 10.51
C LEU A 261 5.27 1.76 11.56
N LYS A 262 6.24 2.66 11.66
CA LYS A 262 6.15 3.85 12.54
C LYS A 262 4.99 4.77 12.14
N VAL A 263 4.74 4.91 10.83
CA VAL A 263 3.60 5.69 10.33
C VAL A 263 2.28 5.00 10.68
N ILE A 264 2.17 3.68 10.51
CA ILE A 264 0.98 2.90 10.91
C ILE A 264 0.71 3.07 12.40
N GLU A 265 1.73 2.87 13.25
CA GLU A 265 1.61 3.07 14.70
C GLU A 265 1.10 4.48 15.04
N SER A 266 1.65 5.51 14.39
CA SER A 266 1.22 6.89 14.58
C SER A 266 -0.23 7.13 14.14
N LEU A 267 -0.66 6.55 13.01
CA LEU A 267 -2.03 6.67 12.51
C LEU A 267 -3.04 5.98 13.43
N VAL A 268 -2.70 4.80 13.96
CA VAL A 268 -3.54 4.07 14.94
C VAL A 268 -3.73 4.92 16.20
N VAL A 269 -2.66 5.53 16.72
CA VAL A 269 -2.75 6.43 17.88
C VAL A 269 -3.61 7.66 17.58
N CYS A 270 -3.53 8.22 16.35
CA CYS A 270 -4.43 9.30 15.95
C CYS A 270 -5.90 8.86 15.97
N LEU A 271 -6.22 7.66 15.46
CA LEU A 271 -7.58 7.12 15.50
C LEU A 271 -8.07 6.92 16.93
N ILE A 272 -7.27 6.31 17.80
CA ILE A 272 -7.62 6.12 19.22
C ILE A 272 -7.93 7.47 19.88
N LYS A 273 -7.12 8.51 19.64
CA LYS A 273 -7.36 9.84 20.21
C LYS A 273 -8.63 10.51 19.67
N LEU A 274 -9.02 10.24 18.43
CA LEU A 274 -10.21 10.83 17.81
C LEU A 274 -11.50 10.07 18.13
N GLU A 275 -11.45 8.74 18.14
CA GLU A 275 -12.62 7.86 18.34
C GLU A 275 -12.86 7.53 19.82
N CYS A 276 -11.83 7.55 20.67
CA CYS A 276 -11.90 7.22 22.10
C CYS A 276 -11.27 8.31 22.99
N PRO A 277 -11.82 9.53 23.02
CA PRO A 277 -11.25 10.64 23.82
C PRO A 277 -11.28 10.38 25.34
N SER A 278 -12.16 9.49 25.80
CA SER A 278 -12.35 9.14 27.22
C SER A 278 -12.02 7.67 27.46
N ASN A 279 -10.76 7.33 27.71
CA ASN A 279 -10.35 5.99 28.15
C ASN A 279 -10.76 5.73 29.62
N SER A 280 -12.06 5.74 29.90
CA SER A 280 -12.63 5.47 31.24
C SER A 280 -13.20 4.06 31.35
N ARG A 281 -12.64 3.07 30.64
CA ARG A 281 -13.04 1.66 30.80
C ARG A 281 -11.95 0.91 31.55
N ASP A 282 -12.23 0.64 32.82
CA ASP A 282 -11.43 -0.16 33.75
C ASP A 282 -11.46 -1.67 33.42
N THR A 283 -11.24 -2.04 32.16
CA THR A 283 -11.08 -3.44 31.77
C THR A 283 -9.60 -3.70 31.47
N ARG A 284 -8.88 -4.28 32.44
CA ARG A 284 -7.46 -4.67 32.31
C ARG A 284 -7.26 -5.79 31.27
N ARG A 285 -7.33 -5.45 29.98
CA ARG A 285 -7.02 -6.38 28.90
C ARG A 285 -5.53 -6.30 28.59
N ALA A 286 -4.85 -7.44 28.43
CA ALA A 286 -3.39 -7.49 28.23
C ALA A 286 -2.89 -6.64 27.04
N PHE A 287 -3.67 -6.56 25.96
CA PHE A 287 -3.31 -5.72 24.80
C PHE A 287 -3.36 -4.21 25.13
N GLU A 288 -4.25 -3.77 26.03
CA GLU A 288 -4.30 -2.37 26.46
C GLU A 288 -3.06 -2.02 27.28
N ASP A 289 -2.54 -2.94 28.09
CA ASP A 289 -1.32 -2.74 28.87
C ASP A 289 -0.07 -2.68 27.98
N ILE A 290 -0.01 -3.55 26.96
CA ILE A 290 1.04 -3.49 25.92
C ILE A 290 0.98 -2.15 25.18
N TYR A 291 -0.21 -1.73 24.74
CA TYR A 291 -0.41 -0.45 24.07
C TYR A 291 -0.01 0.73 24.97
N LYS A 292 -0.49 0.77 26.22
CA LYS A 292 -0.12 1.82 27.19
C LYS A 292 1.39 1.90 27.39
N THR A 293 2.05 0.76 27.61
CA THR A 293 3.50 0.68 27.79
C THR A 293 4.27 1.16 26.56
N ARG A 294 3.81 0.81 25.35
CA ARG A 294 4.44 1.28 24.12
C ARG A 294 4.20 2.76 23.88
N SER A 295 2.99 3.23 24.17
CA SER A 295 2.57 4.61 23.96
C SER A 295 3.38 5.61 24.78
N THR A 296 3.98 5.21 25.91
CA THR A 296 4.88 6.09 26.71
C THR A 296 6.30 6.15 26.13
N LYS A 297 6.70 5.18 25.30
CA LYS A 297 8.04 5.05 24.72
C LYS A 297 8.14 5.57 23.28
N MET A 298 7.01 5.78 22.60
CA MET A 298 7.01 6.24 21.21
C MET A 298 7.21 7.76 21.06
N SER A 299 7.74 8.18 19.92
CA SER A 299 7.79 9.60 19.56
C SER A 299 6.42 10.07 19.04
N TYR A 300 5.87 11.12 19.64
CA TYR A 300 4.58 11.70 19.23
C TYR A 300 4.67 12.72 18.10
N LYS A 301 5.86 12.99 17.55
CA LYS A 301 6.03 14.03 16.52
C LYS A 301 5.08 13.82 15.34
N MET A 302 5.02 12.60 14.77
CA MET A 302 4.14 12.30 13.64
C MET A 302 2.65 12.38 14.02
N VAL A 303 2.30 11.92 15.22
CA VAL A 303 0.92 11.99 15.75
C VAL A 303 0.46 13.45 15.82
N THR A 304 1.24 14.32 16.46
CA THR A 304 0.92 15.74 16.59
C THR A 304 0.82 16.40 15.22
N GLU A 305 1.75 16.14 14.31
CA GLU A 305 1.71 16.71 12.96
C GLU A 305 0.50 16.24 12.13
N ILE A 306 0.05 14.99 12.29
CA ILE A 306 -1.13 14.46 11.59
C ILE A 306 -2.42 15.03 12.19
N LEU A 307 -2.55 15.06 13.53
CA LEU A 307 -3.70 15.66 14.20
C LEU A 307 -3.81 17.16 13.89
N ASN A 308 -2.67 17.86 13.84
CA ASN A 308 -2.61 19.24 13.38
C ASN A 308 -2.97 19.36 11.90
N ALA A 309 -2.65 18.39 11.03
CA ALA A 309 -3.12 18.44 9.64
C ALA A 309 -4.64 18.25 9.54
N SER A 310 -5.26 17.49 10.45
CA SER A 310 -6.70 17.22 10.47
C SER A 310 -7.54 18.24 11.24
N HIS A 311 -6.94 19.23 11.92
CA HIS A 311 -7.66 20.12 12.85
C HIS A 311 -8.83 20.90 12.23
N HIS A 312 -8.76 21.18 10.92
CA HIS A 312 -9.77 21.93 10.18
C HIS A 312 -10.93 21.03 9.69
N LEU A 313 -10.84 19.72 9.90
CA LEU A 313 -11.84 18.75 9.51
C LEU A 313 -12.77 18.44 10.68
N ILE A 314 -14.03 18.13 10.37
CA ILE A 314 -14.93 17.50 11.34
C ILE A 314 -14.36 16.13 11.71
N VAL A 315 -14.48 15.72 12.98
CA VAL A 315 -13.90 14.47 13.52
C VAL A 315 -14.19 13.25 12.63
N GLY A 316 -15.44 13.08 12.17
CA GLY A 316 -15.81 11.97 11.29
C GLY A 316 -15.07 11.96 9.95
N GLU A 317 -14.78 13.13 9.38
CA GLU A 317 -13.99 13.25 8.15
C GLU A 317 -12.50 12.97 8.40
N ALA A 318 -11.95 13.49 9.51
CA ALA A 318 -10.58 13.21 9.93
C ALA A 318 -10.35 11.70 10.11
N VAL A 319 -11.26 11.02 10.82
CA VAL A 319 -11.24 9.56 11.02
C VAL A 319 -11.22 8.82 9.69
N LYS A 320 -12.12 9.17 8.75
CA LYS A 320 -12.19 8.50 7.44
C LYS A 320 -10.91 8.68 6.65
N ARG A 321 -10.35 9.89 6.59
CA ARG A 321 -9.08 10.14 5.88
C ARG A 321 -7.90 9.42 6.52
N ILE A 322 -7.84 9.36 7.85
CA ILE A 322 -6.79 8.60 8.55
C ILE A 322 -6.92 7.09 8.28
N LYS A 323 -8.14 6.54 8.22
CA LYS A 323 -8.38 5.14 7.80
C LYS A 323 -7.90 4.89 6.37
N ILE A 324 -8.13 5.81 5.43
CA ILE A 324 -7.59 5.72 4.05
C ILE A 324 -6.06 5.70 4.05
N CYS A 325 -5.41 6.55 4.84
CA CYS A 325 -3.94 6.57 4.97
C CYS A 325 -3.41 5.26 5.57
N LEU A 326 -4.14 4.69 6.52
CA LEU A 326 -3.79 3.42 7.13
C LEU A 326 -3.89 2.28 6.11
N GLU A 327 -4.99 2.21 5.34
CA GLU A 327 -5.15 1.25 4.25
C GLU A 327 -4.05 1.37 3.19
N PHE A 328 -3.65 2.60 2.85
CA PHE A 328 -2.51 2.85 1.98
C PHE A 328 -1.22 2.23 2.52
N CYS A 329 -0.91 2.40 3.80
CA CYS A 329 0.28 1.79 4.42
C CYS A 329 0.18 0.25 4.50
N LEU A 330 -0.99 -0.29 4.87
CA LEU A 330 -1.20 -1.75 4.94
C LEU A 330 -1.07 -2.41 3.57
N THR A 331 -1.65 -1.80 2.54
CA THR A 331 -1.55 -2.26 1.15
C THR A 331 -0.10 -2.26 0.68
N LEU A 332 0.69 -1.26 1.10
CA LEU A 332 2.10 -1.15 0.73
C LEU A 332 2.87 -2.33 1.31
N ILE A 333 2.74 -2.57 2.62
CA ILE A 333 3.41 -3.68 3.30
C ILE A 333 2.97 -5.03 2.72
N GLY A 334 1.65 -5.25 2.57
CA GLY A 334 1.11 -6.49 2.03
C GLY A 334 1.62 -6.80 0.62
N SER A 335 1.82 -5.78 -0.21
CA SER A 335 2.30 -5.94 -1.60
C SER A 335 3.77 -6.32 -1.73
N LEU A 336 4.55 -6.19 -0.65
CA LEU A 336 5.99 -6.52 -0.63
C LEU A 336 6.26 -7.99 -0.32
N ASN A 337 5.28 -8.74 0.19
CA ASN A 337 5.45 -10.14 0.63
C ASN A 337 6.74 -10.32 1.46
N LEU A 338 6.74 -9.74 2.66
CA LEU A 338 7.92 -9.65 3.51
C LEU A 338 8.49 -11.04 3.86
N ARG A 339 7.63 -12.05 4.06
CA ARG A 339 8.03 -13.44 4.30
C ARG A 339 8.95 -13.97 3.19
N ALA A 340 8.54 -13.85 1.93
CA ALA A 340 9.34 -14.31 0.79
C ALA A 340 10.60 -13.44 0.58
N THR A 341 10.54 -12.16 0.93
CA THR A 341 11.63 -11.20 0.71
C THR A 341 12.79 -11.38 1.70
N PHE A 342 12.49 -11.68 2.97
CA PHE A 342 13.48 -11.65 4.03
C PHE A 342 14.08 -13.00 4.41
N GLY A 343 13.41 -14.14 4.14
CA GLY A 343 13.98 -15.49 4.30
C GLY A 343 14.64 -15.79 5.66
N ASP A 344 15.23 -16.98 5.80
CA ASP A 344 15.76 -17.46 7.09
C ASP A 344 17.08 -16.78 7.54
N ASN A 345 17.78 -16.08 6.64
CA ASN A 345 19.16 -15.59 6.86
C ASN A 345 19.28 -14.10 7.27
N LYS A 346 18.20 -13.39 7.63
CA LYS A 346 18.22 -11.93 7.93
C LYS A 346 17.65 -11.58 9.31
N LEU A 347 18.15 -12.27 10.33
CA LEU A 347 17.72 -12.26 11.74
C LEU A 347 17.49 -10.88 12.39
N ARG A 348 18.34 -9.88 12.14
CA ARG A 348 18.18 -8.55 12.80
C ARG A 348 16.99 -7.74 12.27
N GLY A 349 16.77 -7.74 10.96
CA GLY A 349 15.61 -7.08 10.37
C GLY A 349 14.31 -7.77 10.79
N PHE A 350 14.36 -9.09 10.94
CA PHE A 350 13.26 -9.92 11.36
C PHE A 350 12.73 -9.57 12.76
N GLN A 351 13.61 -9.53 13.77
CA GLN A 351 13.21 -9.27 15.17
C GLN A 351 12.54 -7.90 15.32
N PHE A 352 13.13 -6.87 14.69
CA PHE A 352 12.57 -5.53 14.67
C PHE A 352 11.15 -5.50 14.06
N LEU A 353 10.90 -6.23 12.98
CA LEU A 353 9.57 -6.29 12.35
C LEU A 353 8.53 -7.00 13.24
N GLN A 354 8.92 -8.06 13.95
CA GLN A 354 8.03 -8.78 14.88
C GLN A 354 7.66 -7.94 16.11
N GLU A 355 8.62 -7.21 16.68
CA GLU A 355 8.33 -6.30 17.80
C GLU A 355 7.30 -5.23 17.40
N TYR A 356 7.47 -4.59 16.24
CA TYR A 356 6.49 -3.63 15.72
C TYR A 356 5.13 -4.26 15.45
N ARG A 357 5.09 -5.52 14.98
CA ARG A 357 3.84 -6.24 14.73
C ARG A 357 3.01 -6.35 16.01
N GLN A 358 3.63 -6.74 17.13
CA GLN A 358 2.93 -6.87 18.42
C GLN A 358 2.36 -5.52 18.89
N TYR A 359 3.15 -4.45 18.79
CA TYR A 359 2.72 -3.11 19.20
C TYR A 359 1.60 -2.52 18.34
N ILE A 360 1.67 -2.73 17.04
CA ILE A 360 0.63 -2.25 16.13
C ILE A 360 -0.66 -3.07 16.32
N LEU A 361 -0.53 -4.40 16.51
CA LEU A 361 -1.68 -5.27 16.77
C LEU A 361 -2.39 -4.87 18.07
N SER A 362 -1.65 -4.58 19.14
CA SER A 362 -2.27 -4.14 20.38
C SER A 362 -3.03 -2.83 20.22
N GLY A 363 -2.48 -1.87 19.46
CA GLY A 363 -3.19 -0.64 19.09
C GLY A 363 -4.46 -0.89 18.27
N PHE A 364 -4.43 -1.82 17.31
CA PHE A 364 -5.62 -2.21 16.55
C PHE A 364 -6.71 -2.84 17.43
N LEU A 365 -6.33 -3.70 18.38
CA LEU A 365 -7.25 -4.30 19.34
C LEU A 365 -7.84 -3.25 20.27
N THR A 366 -7.07 -2.24 20.68
CA THR A 366 -7.57 -1.08 21.45
C THR A 366 -8.56 -0.24 20.66
N LEU A 367 -8.40 -0.13 19.33
CA LEU A 367 -9.34 0.57 18.46
C LEU A 367 -10.70 -0.15 18.31
N ASP A 368 -10.74 -1.45 18.62
CA ASP A 368 -11.91 -2.33 18.43
C ASP A 368 -12.47 -2.29 16.98
N ASN A 369 -11.59 -2.14 15.99
CA ASN A 369 -11.95 -2.13 14.58
C ASN A 369 -11.61 -3.47 13.93
N LEU A 370 -12.61 -4.35 13.80
CA LEU A 370 -12.43 -5.70 13.26
C LEU A 370 -11.85 -5.69 11.83
N GLU A 371 -12.35 -4.82 10.95
CA GLU A 371 -11.91 -4.77 9.55
C GLU A 371 -10.41 -4.45 9.43
N LEU A 372 -9.95 -3.42 10.14
CA LEU A 372 -8.53 -3.03 10.15
C LEU A 372 -7.65 -4.08 10.81
N THR A 373 -8.12 -4.68 11.90
CA THR A 373 -7.43 -5.77 12.61
C THR A 373 -7.24 -6.97 11.69
N THR A 374 -8.32 -7.41 11.02
CA THR A 374 -8.27 -8.51 10.06
C THR A 374 -7.33 -8.19 8.89
N LYS A 375 -7.38 -6.98 8.31
CA LYS A 375 -6.46 -6.57 7.23
C LYS A 375 -4.99 -6.63 7.68
N PHE A 376 -4.68 -6.20 8.90
CA PHE A 376 -3.32 -6.26 9.44
C PHE A 376 -2.83 -7.70 9.70
N LEU A 377 -3.72 -8.57 10.21
CA LEU A 377 -3.42 -9.97 10.46
C LEU A 377 -3.17 -10.78 9.17
N HIS A 378 -3.81 -10.41 8.05
CA HIS A 378 -3.61 -11.06 6.75
C HIS A 378 -2.29 -10.70 6.06
N ILE A 379 -1.51 -9.76 6.60
CA ILE A 379 -0.17 -9.47 6.07
C ILE A 379 0.72 -10.69 6.30
N ALA A 380 1.39 -11.17 5.25
CA ALA A 380 2.35 -12.27 5.34
C ALA A 380 3.64 -11.81 6.05
N TRP A 381 3.64 -11.91 7.38
CA TRP A 381 4.78 -11.60 8.22
C TRP A 381 5.87 -12.69 8.07
N PRO A 382 7.15 -12.32 8.15
CA PRO A 382 8.23 -13.30 8.30
C PRO A 382 8.01 -14.15 9.58
N GLU A 383 8.13 -15.47 9.54
CA GLU A 383 8.03 -16.35 10.72
C GLU A 383 9.43 -16.81 11.18
N VAL A 384 9.67 -16.95 12.50
CA VAL A 384 10.83 -17.69 13.00
C VAL A 384 10.42 -19.14 12.87
N LYS A 385 11.16 -19.95 12.10
CA LYS A 385 11.06 -21.39 12.28
C LYS A 385 11.79 -21.70 13.59
N GLU A 386 11.03 -22.18 14.57
CA GLU A 386 11.57 -22.77 15.79
C GLU A 386 12.34 -24.06 15.48
#